data_AF-A0A926HHJ3-F1
#
_entry.id   AF-A0A926HHJ3-F1
#
_cell.length_a   1.000
_cell.length_b   1.000
_cell.length_c   1.000
_cell.angle_alpha   90.00
_cell.angle_beta   90.00
_cell.angle_gamma   90.00
#
_symmetry.space_group_name_H-M   'P 1'
#
loop_
_entity.id
_entity.type
_entity.pdbx_description
1 polymer ?
#
loop_
_entity_poly.entity_id
_entity_poly.type
_entity_poly.pdbx_seq_one_letter_code
_entity_poly.pdbx_strand_id
1 'polypeptide(L)'
;VKGKDGASTLMVPSIKAANALTFTGYLAAFDDMVAKARVNKLMPQDFQGTTISLTNPGTVGTYGSVPRLMVGQGAIIATGAMDYPAGYGHVSPELRATLGITKVMMMTCTYDHRIIQGAESGRFLARVQGLLNGEGGFYERIFTELGLSLKPVHWEEPSHSEPGAGAVLPAAVSLADPWKEASVAHLINAYRVRGHTIANIDPLGSTRPMHPDLEPETHGLTMWDLDRRVVASGNKLLREVLADLRHTYSASIGPEYMYIPFPDQKNWIRDRMESTRNYWPLEPATRLRIFEKLLEAEQFEQFLQTRFIGKKRFGIEGGESAIVALDEILQRAGKAGVKELVMGMAHRGRLNVLVNIVGKPVHQLLAEFEESPESAANKFGTGDVKYHLGASAVRETDSGNQVTVSVAFNPSHLEAVDPVVEGIVRIHQDRTGDTERTTVVPILIHGDAAFAGQGVVMETLNLSQLRGYATGGTIHLVINNQLGFTTMPNESRSGAYATDIAKAIVAPVWHVNGDDPEAVLRVAQLAFDFRQQFRRDVVIDIVCYRRNGHNEGDDPTYTQPLMYQKVKAQP
;
A
#
# COMPACT_ATOMS: atom_id res chain seq x y z
N VAL A 1 3.62 -19.93 31.61
CA VAL A 1 5.00 -19.55 31.20
C VAL A 1 5.88 -20.78 31.32
N LYS A 2 6.68 -21.11 30.29
CA LYS A 2 7.66 -22.23 30.40
C LYS A 2 8.79 -21.79 31.33
N GLY A 3 9.00 -22.54 32.41
CA GLY A 3 10.15 -22.38 33.30
C GLY A 3 11.44 -22.85 32.63
N LYS A 4 12.59 -22.53 33.24
CA LYS A 4 13.91 -22.97 32.78
C LYS A 4 14.04 -24.50 32.69
N ASP A 5 13.22 -25.22 33.46
CA ASP A 5 13.21 -26.69 33.55
C ASP A 5 12.19 -27.34 32.60
N GLY A 6 11.57 -26.57 31.69
CA GLY A 6 10.55 -27.03 30.76
C GLY A 6 9.13 -27.18 31.34
N ALA A 7 8.98 -27.11 32.67
CA ALA A 7 7.68 -27.12 33.35
C ALA A 7 6.88 -25.84 33.06
N SER A 8 5.58 -25.98 32.79
CA SER A 8 4.69 -24.83 32.56
C SER A 8 4.00 -24.41 33.86
N THR A 9 4.23 -23.18 34.32
CA THR A 9 3.53 -22.60 35.47
C THR A 9 2.42 -21.67 34.99
N LEU A 10 1.22 -21.81 35.56
CA LEU A 10 0.11 -20.88 35.35
C LEU A 10 0.38 -19.59 36.13
N MET A 11 0.38 -18.46 35.44
CA MET A 11 0.52 -17.13 36.02
C MET A 11 -0.67 -16.29 35.58
N VAL A 12 -1.23 -15.52 36.50
CA VAL A 12 -2.41 -14.66 36.26
C VAL A 12 -2.05 -13.21 36.62
N PRO A 13 -1.20 -12.54 35.83
CA PRO A 13 -1.01 -11.11 35.98
C PRO A 13 -2.28 -10.36 35.57
N SER A 14 -2.49 -9.15 36.11
CA SER A 14 -3.67 -8.33 35.85
C SER A 14 -3.30 -6.96 35.30
N ILE A 15 -4.00 -6.58 34.22
CA ILE A 15 -3.98 -5.23 33.66
C ILE A 15 -4.79 -4.32 34.58
N LYS A 16 -4.19 -3.25 35.08
CA LYS A 16 -4.83 -2.33 36.02
C LYS A 16 -5.70 -1.32 35.30
N ALA A 17 -6.77 -0.88 35.96
CA ALA A 17 -7.69 0.15 35.46
C ALA A 17 -8.20 -0.08 34.02
N ALA A 18 -8.41 -1.35 33.65
CA ALA A 18 -8.79 -1.73 32.28
C ALA A 18 -10.09 -1.06 31.79
N ASN A 19 -10.99 -0.66 32.71
CA ASN A 19 -12.21 0.07 32.41
C ASN A 19 -12.00 1.51 31.90
N ALA A 20 -10.80 2.08 32.11
CA ALA A 20 -10.44 3.43 31.66
C ALA A 20 -9.56 3.43 30.40
N LEU A 21 -9.22 2.25 29.87
CA LEU A 21 -8.37 2.11 28.69
C LEU A 21 -9.23 2.10 27.42
N THR A 22 -8.69 2.72 26.37
CA THR A 22 -9.12 2.46 24.99
C THR A 22 -8.68 1.04 24.57
N PHE A 23 -9.17 0.52 23.44
CA PHE A 23 -8.71 -0.77 22.93
C PHE A 23 -7.20 -0.77 22.65
N THR A 24 -6.68 0.29 22.01
CA THR A 24 -5.23 0.46 21.78
C THR A 24 -4.43 0.54 23.08
N GLY A 25 -4.91 1.27 24.08
CA GLY A 25 -4.29 1.33 25.41
C GLY A 25 -4.29 -0.02 26.11
N TYR A 26 -5.39 -0.78 26.00
CA TYR A 26 -5.49 -2.14 26.52
C TYR A 26 -4.53 -3.10 25.81
N LEU A 27 -4.45 -3.05 24.48
CA LEU A 27 -3.56 -3.89 23.67
C LEU A 27 -2.09 -3.64 24.03
N ALA A 28 -1.68 -2.37 24.14
CA ALA A 28 -0.32 -2.02 24.55
C ALA A 28 0.01 -2.54 25.97
N ALA A 29 -0.92 -2.39 26.92
CA ALA A 29 -0.75 -2.92 28.28
C ALA A 29 -0.70 -4.46 28.30
N PHE A 30 -1.50 -5.12 27.46
CA PHE A 30 -1.49 -6.56 27.29
C PHE A 30 -0.16 -7.06 26.73
N ASP A 31 0.35 -6.42 25.67
CA ASP A 31 1.61 -6.79 25.02
C ASP A 31 2.82 -6.56 25.93
N ASP A 32 2.85 -5.46 26.69
CA ASP A 32 3.87 -5.22 27.72
C ASP A 32 3.86 -6.32 28.80
N MET A 33 2.67 -6.71 29.27
CA MET A 33 2.51 -7.79 30.23
C MET A 33 3.01 -9.13 29.69
N VAL A 34 2.67 -9.46 28.43
CA VAL A 34 3.13 -10.67 27.74
C VAL A 34 4.66 -10.64 27.55
N ALA A 35 5.22 -9.50 27.15
CA ALA A 35 6.65 -9.32 26.99
C ALA A 35 7.39 -9.56 28.32
N LYS A 36 6.95 -8.92 29.41
CA LYS A 36 7.48 -9.13 30.76
C LYS A 36 7.40 -10.59 31.20
N ALA A 37 6.27 -11.26 30.95
CA ALA A 37 6.08 -12.66 31.28
C ALA A 37 7.06 -13.57 30.53
N ARG A 38 7.32 -13.31 29.24
CA ARG A 38 8.26 -14.11 28.42
C ARG A 38 9.70 -14.01 28.91
N VAL A 39 10.10 -12.86 29.45
CA VAL A 39 11.46 -12.64 29.99
C VAL A 39 11.54 -12.78 31.52
N ASN A 40 10.51 -13.34 32.17
CA ASN A 40 10.41 -13.51 33.63
C ASN A 40 10.66 -12.22 34.43
N LYS A 41 10.13 -11.08 33.96
CA LYS A 41 10.23 -9.75 34.61
C LYS A 41 8.92 -9.29 35.25
N LEU A 42 7.99 -10.20 35.52
CA LEU A 42 6.77 -9.87 36.28
C LEU A 42 7.12 -9.60 37.74
N MET A 43 6.52 -8.56 38.30
CA MET A 43 6.71 -8.10 39.67
C MET A 43 5.50 -8.46 40.54
N PRO A 44 5.64 -8.53 41.89
CA PRO A 44 4.52 -8.87 42.77
C PRO A 44 3.26 -8.00 42.57
N GLN A 45 3.45 -6.71 42.27
CA GLN A 45 2.36 -5.76 41.96
C GLN A 45 1.50 -6.17 40.76
N ASP A 46 2.06 -6.90 39.79
CA ASP A 46 1.34 -7.34 38.60
C ASP A 46 0.25 -8.37 38.94
N PHE A 47 0.35 -9.04 40.09
CA PHE A 47 -0.61 -10.04 40.56
C PHE A 47 -1.63 -9.49 41.57
N GLN A 48 -1.34 -8.36 42.21
CA GLN A 48 -2.17 -7.80 43.29
C GLN A 48 -3.45 -7.12 42.77
N GLY A 49 -4.55 -7.19 43.54
CA GLY A 49 -5.77 -6.44 43.21
C GLY A 49 -6.51 -6.93 41.95
N THR A 50 -6.33 -8.19 41.56
CA THR A 50 -7.10 -8.79 40.46
C THR A 50 -8.58 -8.88 40.85
N THR A 51 -9.46 -8.27 40.06
CA THR A 51 -10.92 -8.25 40.32
C THR A 51 -11.66 -9.37 39.57
N ILE A 52 -11.36 -9.51 38.27
CA ILE A 52 -11.86 -10.55 37.36
C ILE A 52 -10.65 -11.09 36.58
N SER A 53 -10.65 -12.39 36.26
CA SER A 53 -9.65 -12.98 35.36
C SER A 53 -10.30 -13.74 34.21
N LEU A 54 -9.56 -13.84 33.10
CA LEU A 54 -9.89 -14.65 31.93
C LEU A 54 -8.90 -15.82 31.85
N THR A 55 -9.40 -17.03 31.69
CA THR A 55 -8.59 -18.23 31.45
C THR A 55 -9.00 -18.91 30.14
N ASN A 56 -8.03 -19.45 29.39
CA ASN A 56 -8.28 -20.04 28.06
C ASN A 56 -7.87 -21.52 27.97
N PRO A 57 -8.58 -22.42 28.68
CA PRO A 57 -8.37 -23.86 28.57
C PRO A 57 -8.77 -24.44 27.20
N GLY A 58 -9.47 -23.67 26.36
CA GLY A 58 -9.76 -24.04 24.97
C GLY A 58 -8.52 -24.33 24.13
N THR A 59 -7.38 -23.72 24.46
CA THR A 59 -6.08 -23.99 23.80
C THR A 59 -5.61 -25.44 23.92
N VAL A 60 -6.12 -26.20 24.90
CA VAL A 60 -5.82 -27.63 25.09
C VAL A 60 -7.03 -28.52 24.80
N GLY A 61 -8.03 -28.01 24.07
CA GLY A 61 -9.22 -28.76 23.64
C GLY A 61 -10.34 -28.84 24.67
N THR A 62 -10.24 -28.11 25.79
CA THR A 62 -11.31 -28.11 26.80
C THR A 62 -12.54 -27.38 26.28
N TYR A 63 -13.69 -28.06 26.22
CA TYR A 63 -14.95 -27.44 25.76
C TYR A 63 -15.55 -26.46 26.79
N GLY A 64 -15.53 -26.81 28.08
CA GLY A 64 -16.02 -25.95 29.16
C GLY A 64 -15.21 -26.17 30.43
N SER A 65 -14.99 -25.12 31.21
CA SER A 65 -14.19 -25.18 32.44
C SER A 65 -14.90 -24.44 33.57
N VAL A 66 -14.83 -24.98 34.79
CA VAL A 66 -15.33 -24.35 36.00
C VAL A 66 -14.13 -24.14 36.93
N PRO A 67 -13.34 -23.07 36.74
CA PRO A 67 -12.15 -22.82 37.52
C PRO A 67 -12.49 -22.59 39.00
N ARG A 68 -11.59 -23.00 39.90
CA ARG A 68 -11.70 -22.66 41.32
C ARG A 68 -11.55 -21.14 41.51
N LEU A 69 -12.53 -20.50 42.12
CA LEU A 69 -12.50 -19.08 42.43
C LEU A 69 -11.42 -18.77 43.49
N MET A 70 -10.64 -17.72 43.25
CA MET A 70 -9.58 -17.28 44.15
C MET A 70 -10.09 -16.18 45.09
N VAL A 71 -9.58 -16.17 46.32
CA VAL A 71 -9.92 -15.13 47.30
C VAL A 71 -9.52 -13.76 46.75
N GLY A 72 -10.45 -12.80 46.81
CA GLY A 72 -10.26 -11.44 46.30
C GLY A 72 -10.79 -11.21 44.88
N GLN A 73 -11.18 -12.26 44.15
CA GLN A 73 -11.82 -12.15 42.83
C GLN A 73 -13.34 -12.38 42.93
N GLY A 74 -14.12 -11.57 42.21
CA GLY A 74 -15.59 -11.76 42.14
C GLY A 74 -16.00 -12.85 41.15
N ALA A 75 -15.28 -12.98 40.03
CA ALA A 75 -15.54 -13.98 39.00
C ALA A 75 -14.28 -14.36 38.21
N ILE A 76 -14.28 -15.58 37.66
CA ILE A 76 -13.33 -16.05 36.65
C ILE A 76 -14.13 -16.46 35.41
N ILE A 77 -13.78 -15.86 34.28
CA ILE A 77 -14.34 -16.19 32.97
C ILE A 77 -13.43 -17.22 32.31
N ALA A 78 -13.99 -18.31 31.79
CA ALA A 78 -13.23 -19.28 31.02
C ALA A 78 -13.75 -19.38 29.58
N THR A 79 -12.83 -19.41 28.62
CA THR A 79 -13.12 -19.66 27.20
C THR A 79 -12.78 -21.10 26.84
N GLY A 80 -13.78 -21.82 26.34
CA GLY A 80 -13.64 -23.15 25.77
C GLY A 80 -12.97 -23.14 24.40
N ALA A 81 -12.77 -24.33 23.85
CA ALA A 81 -12.29 -24.51 22.49
C ALA A 81 -13.31 -23.97 21.47
N MET A 82 -12.82 -23.37 20.38
CA MET A 82 -13.64 -23.02 19.22
C MET A 82 -13.82 -24.25 18.34
N ASP A 83 -14.99 -24.87 18.41
CA ASP A 83 -15.31 -26.08 17.65
C ASP A 83 -16.74 -26.06 17.12
N TYR A 84 -17.04 -26.94 16.18
CA TYR A 84 -18.40 -27.09 15.66
C TYR A 84 -19.32 -27.70 16.72
N PRO A 85 -20.62 -27.36 16.70
CA PRO A 85 -21.59 -28.01 17.55
C PRO A 85 -21.55 -29.54 17.40
N ALA A 86 -21.88 -30.24 18.47
CA ALA A 86 -21.89 -31.70 18.49
C ALA A 86 -22.72 -32.27 17.32
N GLY A 87 -22.19 -33.30 16.66
CA GLY A 87 -22.80 -33.89 15.46
C GLY A 87 -22.34 -33.27 14.13
N TYR A 88 -21.73 -32.08 14.14
CA TYR A 88 -21.27 -31.41 12.92
C TYR A 88 -19.74 -31.38 12.74
N GLY A 89 -18.96 -31.85 13.72
CA GLY A 89 -17.49 -31.89 13.65
C GLY A 89 -16.94 -32.69 12.48
N HIS A 90 -17.62 -33.78 12.09
CA HIS A 90 -17.22 -34.67 11.00
C HIS A 90 -17.97 -34.44 9.67
N VAL A 91 -18.87 -33.45 9.63
CA VAL A 91 -19.54 -33.06 8.38
C VAL A 91 -18.52 -32.38 7.47
N SER A 92 -18.63 -32.63 6.16
CA SER A 92 -17.70 -32.03 5.19
C SER A 92 -17.71 -30.50 5.30
N PRO A 93 -16.54 -29.84 5.13
CA PRO A 93 -16.47 -28.38 5.16
C PRO A 93 -17.47 -27.72 4.21
N GLU A 94 -17.64 -28.28 3.01
CA GLU A 94 -18.57 -27.79 1.99
C GLU A 94 -20.02 -27.82 2.49
N LEU A 95 -20.46 -28.95 3.06
CA LEU A 95 -21.83 -29.07 3.58
C LEU A 95 -22.05 -28.17 4.80
N ARG A 96 -21.04 -28.00 5.66
CA ARG A 96 -21.12 -27.03 6.77
C ARG A 96 -21.29 -25.60 6.29
N ALA A 97 -20.52 -25.19 5.28
CA ALA A 97 -20.62 -23.86 4.69
C ALA A 97 -21.98 -23.64 4.03
N THR A 98 -22.51 -24.63 3.30
CA THR A 98 -23.85 -24.51 2.69
C THR A 98 -24.96 -24.42 3.74
N LEU A 99 -24.85 -25.16 4.83
CA LEU A 99 -25.81 -25.14 5.95
C LEU A 99 -25.62 -23.93 6.90
N GLY A 100 -24.60 -23.09 6.69
CA GLY A 100 -24.31 -21.95 7.58
C GLY A 100 -23.83 -22.37 8.98
N ILE A 101 -23.22 -23.56 9.10
CA ILE A 101 -22.77 -24.09 10.39
C ILE A 101 -21.37 -23.58 10.68
N THR A 102 -21.25 -22.76 11.72
CA THR A 102 -19.99 -22.16 12.16
C THR A 102 -19.50 -22.77 13.48
N LYS A 103 -18.27 -22.43 13.87
CA LYS A 103 -17.72 -22.79 15.17
C LYS A 103 -18.35 -21.96 16.27
N VAL A 104 -18.50 -22.57 17.43
CA VAL A 104 -18.98 -21.93 18.66
C VAL A 104 -17.88 -21.97 19.72
N MET A 105 -17.89 -20.99 20.62
CA MET A 105 -17.03 -20.96 21.79
C MET A 105 -17.90 -20.94 23.04
N MET A 106 -17.82 -21.98 23.88
CA MET A 106 -18.51 -21.97 25.16
C MET A 106 -17.75 -21.05 26.13
N MET A 107 -18.44 -20.07 26.70
CA MET A 107 -17.91 -19.24 27.77
C MET A 107 -18.59 -19.58 29.08
N THR A 108 -17.82 -19.76 30.14
CA THR A 108 -18.34 -19.99 31.50
C THR A 108 -17.95 -18.83 32.40
N CYS A 109 -18.82 -18.51 33.36
CA CYS A 109 -18.57 -17.54 34.40
C CYS A 109 -18.67 -18.28 35.74
N THR A 110 -17.53 -18.51 36.39
CA THR A 110 -17.51 -19.01 37.77
C THR A 110 -17.46 -17.82 38.71
N TYR A 111 -18.50 -17.64 39.53
CA TYR A 111 -18.69 -16.45 40.35
C TYR A 111 -18.94 -16.79 41.82
N ASP A 112 -18.67 -15.82 42.70
CA ASP A 112 -19.01 -15.93 44.11
C ASP A 112 -20.50 -15.66 44.34
N HIS A 113 -21.27 -16.73 44.55
CA HIS A 113 -22.72 -16.63 44.75
C HIS A 113 -23.13 -15.85 46.02
N ARG A 114 -22.18 -15.53 46.92
CA ARG A 114 -22.44 -14.69 48.10
C ARG A 114 -22.61 -13.21 47.72
N ILE A 115 -22.06 -12.79 46.59
CA ILE A 115 -22.05 -11.39 46.14
C ILE A 115 -22.57 -11.18 44.70
N ILE A 116 -22.71 -12.25 43.90
CA ILE A 116 -23.21 -12.20 42.52
C ILE A 116 -24.37 -13.20 42.37
N GLN A 117 -25.49 -12.74 41.82
CA GLN A 117 -26.63 -13.61 41.54
C GLN A 117 -26.49 -14.33 40.19
N GLY A 118 -27.09 -15.52 40.05
CA GLY A 118 -27.07 -16.28 38.80
C GLY A 118 -27.65 -15.52 37.61
N ALA A 119 -28.70 -14.72 37.83
CA ALA A 119 -29.26 -13.86 36.78
C ALA A 119 -28.28 -12.78 36.30
N GLU A 120 -27.45 -12.23 37.19
CA GLU A 120 -26.43 -11.22 36.84
C GLU A 120 -25.30 -11.85 36.02
N SER A 121 -24.83 -13.03 36.44
CA SER A 121 -23.86 -13.82 35.68
C SER A 121 -24.37 -14.16 34.26
N GLY A 122 -25.64 -14.58 34.16
CA GLY A 122 -26.29 -14.83 32.86
C GLY A 122 -26.38 -13.58 31.98
N ARG A 123 -26.77 -12.43 32.54
CA ARG A 123 -26.80 -11.15 31.80
C ARG A 123 -25.41 -10.68 31.40
N PHE A 124 -24.39 -10.92 32.22
CA PHE A 124 -23.00 -10.61 31.88
C PHE A 124 -22.55 -11.41 30.66
N LEU A 125 -22.78 -12.73 30.63
CA LEU A 125 -22.44 -13.56 29.47
C LEU A 125 -23.25 -13.17 28.23
N ALA A 126 -24.55 -12.87 28.38
CA ALA A 126 -25.38 -12.38 27.29
C ALA A 126 -24.85 -11.05 26.72
N ARG A 127 -24.37 -10.14 27.59
CA ARG A 127 -23.75 -8.88 27.15
C ARG A 127 -22.44 -9.13 26.40
N VAL A 128 -21.60 -10.06 26.86
CA VAL A 128 -20.37 -10.44 26.15
C VAL A 128 -20.69 -11.02 24.78
N GLN A 129 -21.69 -11.91 24.68
CA GLN A 129 -22.15 -12.44 23.40
C GLN A 129 -22.65 -11.32 22.48
N GLY A 130 -23.47 -10.39 22.98
CA GLY A 130 -23.92 -9.23 22.20
C GLY A 130 -22.76 -8.40 21.65
N LEU A 131 -21.75 -8.10 22.48
CA LEU A 131 -20.54 -7.38 22.05
C LEU A 131 -19.75 -8.17 20.98
N LEU A 132 -19.58 -9.48 21.15
CA LEU A 132 -18.91 -10.36 20.18
C LEU A 132 -19.72 -10.55 18.89
N ASN A 133 -21.03 -10.28 18.91
CA ASN A 133 -21.87 -10.18 17.71
C ASN A 133 -21.83 -8.78 17.09
N GLY A 134 -21.06 -7.84 17.65
CA GLY A 134 -20.90 -6.47 17.14
C GLY A 134 -21.84 -5.42 17.76
N GLU A 135 -22.67 -5.78 18.75
CA GLU A 135 -23.63 -4.84 19.34
C GLU A 135 -22.99 -3.54 19.83
N GLY A 136 -23.70 -2.44 19.57
CA GLY A 136 -23.27 -1.11 19.97
C GLY A 136 -21.98 -0.65 19.27
N GLY A 137 -21.64 -1.19 18.10
CA GLY A 137 -20.48 -0.77 17.32
C GLY A 137 -19.15 -1.29 17.87
N PHE A 138 -19.14 -2.51 18.43
CA PHE A 138 -17.97 -3.04 19.14
C PHE A 138 -16.75 -3.16 18.22
N TYR A 139 -16.90 -3.77 17.05
CA TYR A 139 -15.80 -3.95 16.11
C TYR A 139 -15.46 -2.66 15.34
N GLU A 140 -16.41 -1.77 15.10
CA GLU A 140 -16.19 -0.48 14.46
C GLU A 140 -15.23 0.37 15.30
N ARG A 141 -15.44 0.41 16.62
CA ARG A 141 -14.51 1.09 17.54
C ARG A 141 -13.13 0.47 17.50
N ILE A 142 -13.04 -0.86 17.54
CA ILE A 142 -11.75 -1.57 17.47
C ILE A 142 -11.03 -1.24 16.16
N PHE A 143 -11.70 -1.31 15.02
CA PHE A 143 -11.12 -1.03 13.71
C PHE A 143 -10.68 0.43 13.59
N THR A 144 -11.51 1.37 14.07
CA THR A 144 -11.18 2.80 14.09
C THR A 144 -9.95 3.08 14.95
N GLU A 145 -9.88 2.50 16.15
CA GLU A 145 -8.72 2.68 17.04
C GLU A 145 -7.45 2.01 16.51
N LEU A 146 -7.58 0.90 15.78
CA LEU A 146 -6.46 0.25 15.08
C LEU A 146 -6.07 0.95 13.77
N GLY A 147 -6.78 2.00 13.37
CA GLY A 147 -6.52 2.73 12.12
C GLY A 147 -6.81 1.91 10.86
N LEU A 148 -7.66 0.88 10.96
CA LEU A 148 -8.03 0.03 9.82
C LEU A 148 -9.08 0.75 8.96
N SER A 149 -8.81 0.85 7.65
CA SER A 149 -9.73 1.43 6.66
C SER A 149 -10.84 0.47 6.23
N LEU A 150 -10.66 -0.83 6.47
CA LEU A 150 -11.67 -1.86 6.16
C LEU A 150 -12.86 -1.76 7.12
N LYS A 151 -14.05 -2.14 6.66
CA LYS A 151 -15.18 -2.38 7.55
C LYS A 151 -15.03 -3.74 8.24
N PRO A 152 -15.42 -3.86 9.52
CA PRO A 152 -15.50 -5.16 10.18
C PRO A 152 -16.56 -6.02 9.50
N VAL A 153 -16.39 -7.34 9.57
CA VAL A 153 -17.42 -8.29 9.11
C VAL A 153 -18.59 -8.21 10.07
N HIS A 154 -19.80 -8.00 9.54
CA HIS A 154 -21.02 -7.92 10.34
C HIS A 154 -21.66 -9.28 10.55
N TRP A 155 -22.17 -9.48 11.76
CA TRP A 155 -23.09 -10.57 12.05
C TRP A 155 -24.47 -10.22 11.53
N GLU A 156 -24.84 -10.85 10.41
CA GLU A 156 -26.16 -10.69 9.80
C GLU A 156 -26.92 -12.01 9.88
N GLU A 157 -28.25 -11.97 9.93
CA GLU A 157 -29.02 -13.19 9.71
C GLU A 157 -28.81 -13.65 8.26
N PRO A 158 -28.68 -14.96 7.99
CA PRO A 158 -28.54 -15.45 6.63
C PRO A 158 -29.68 -14.92 5.74
N SER A 159 -29.36 -14.08 4.77
CA SER A 159 -30.35 -13.63 3.81
C SER A 159 -30.67 -14.78 2.86
N HIS A 160 -31.78 -15.46 3.10
CA HIS A 160 -32.46 -16.25 2.06
C HIS A 160 -33.23 -15.31 1.14
N SER A 161 -32.56 -14.30 0.59
CA SER A 161 -33.16 -13.41 -0.39
C SER A 161 -32.94 -13.97 -1.78
N GLU A 162 -33.55 -15.14 -2.05
CA GLU A 162 -33.96 -15.43 -3.42
C GLU A 162 -35.17 -14.55 -3.73
N PRO A 163 -35.16 -13.75 -4.81
CA PRO A 163 -36.38 -13.14 -5.31
C PRO A 163 -37.33 -14.24 -5.79
N GLY A 164 -38.26 -14.68 -4.92
CA GLY A 164 -39.35 -15.59 -5.29
C GLY A 164 -39.33 -17.00 -4.68
N ALA A 165 -38.36 -17.38 -3.86
CA ALA A 165 -38.44 -18.64 -3.11
C ALA A 165 -39.11 -18.43 -1.75
N GLY A 166 -40.32 -18.94 -1.61
CA GLY A 166 -40.94 -19.12 -0.29
C GLY A 166 -40.06 -19.98 0.62
N ALA A 167 -40.24 -19.82 1.93
CA ALA A 167 -39.51 -20.50 3.00
C ALA A 167 -39.70 -22.04 2.99
N VAL A 168 -39.16 -22.71 1.97
CA VAL A 168 -39.11 -24.16 1.85
C VAL A 168 -37.63 -24.51 1.78
N LEU A 169 -37.14 -25.24 2.79
CA LEU A 169 -35.82 -25.88 2.72
C LEU A 169 -35.77 -26.66 1.40
N PRO A 170 -34.82 -26.38 0.49
CA PRO A 170 -34.76 -27.07 -0.77
C PRO A 170 -34.59 -28.57 -0.50
N ALA A 171 -35.36 -29.39 -1.21
CA ALA A 171 -35.34 -30.86 -1.07
C ALA A 171 -33.94 -31.46 -1.35
N ALA A 172 -33.05 -30.68 -1.98
CA ALA A 172 -31.65 -30.95 -2.12
C ALA A 172 -30.83 -29.69 -1.77
N VAL A 173 -29.89 -29.82 -0.83
CA VAL A 173 -28.89 -28.79 -0.56
C VAL A 173 -27.95 -28.71 -1.76
N SER A 174 -28.12 -27.69 -2.62
CA SER A 174 -27.20 -27.47 -3.74
C SER A 174 -25.89 -26.89 -3.22
N LEU A 175 -24.78 -27.59 -3.47
CA LEU A 175 -23.44 -27.09 -3.15
C LEU A 175 -23.01 -25.93 -4.07
N ALA A 176 -23.67 -25.78 -5.22
CA ALA A 176 -23.45 -24.68 -6.15
C ALA A 176 -24.65 -23.72 -6.14
N ASP A 177 -24.38 -22.45 -5.91
CA ASP A 177 -25.37 -21.37 -5.94
C ASP A 177 -24.99 -20.40 -7.08
N PRO A 178 -25.63 -20.51 -8.25
CA PRO A 178 -25.30 -19.69 -9.42
C PRO A 178 -25.42 -18.18 -9.17
N TRP A 179 -26.33 -17.77 -8.29
CA TRP A 179 -26.51 -16.36 -7.93
C TRP A 179 -25.33 -15.85 -7.12
N LYS A 180 -24.85 -16.63 -6.14
CA LYS A 180 -23.66 -16.29 -5.37
C LYS A 180 -22.40 -16.26 -6.24
N GLU A 181 -22.25 -17.20 -7.19
CA GLU A 181 -21.14 -17.17 -8.16
C GLU A 181 -21.17 -15.87 -9.00
N ALA A 182 -22.36 -15.46 -9.47
CA ALA A 182 -22.52 -14.18 -10.19
C ALA A 182 -22.19 -12.97 -9.30
N SER A 183 -22.66 -12.95 -8.05
CA SER A 183 -22.31 -11.90 -7.07
C SER A 183 -20.80 -11.81 -6.84
N VAL A 184 -20.11 -12.95 -6.70
CA VAL A 184 -18.65 -12.98 -6.54
C VAL A 184 -17.96 -12.46 -7.81
N ALA A 185 -18.43 -12.84 -9.00
CA ALA A 185 -17.89 -12.31 -10.26
C ALA A 185 -18.05 -10.78 -10.38
N HIS A 186 -19.20 -10.24 -9.97
CA HIS A 186 -19.44 -8.80 -9.91
C HIS A 186 -18.49 -8.11 -8.91
N LEU A 187 -18.28 -8.70 -7.73
CA LEU A 187 -17.35 -8.17 -6.73
C LEU A 187 -15.90 -8.19 -7.22
N ILE A 188 -15.45 -9.28 -7.86
CA ILE A 188 -14.12 -9.36 -8.50
C ILE A 188 -13.95 -8.23 -9.51
N ASN A 189 -14.94 -8.02 -10.38
CA ASN A 189 -14.90 -6.93 -11.35
C ASN A 189 -14.90 -5.56 -10.67
N ALA A 190 -15.66 -5.37 -9.59
CA ALA A 190 -15.66 -4.13 -8.82
C ALA A 190 -14.27 -3.80 -8.25
N TYR A 191 -13.56 -4.79 -7.68
CA TYR A 191 -12.17 -4.62 -7.23
C TYR A 191 -11.21 -4.29 -8.37
N ARG A 192 -11.33 -4.94 -9.52
CA ARG A 192 -10.52 -4.63 -10.71
C ARG A 192 -10.72 -3.19 -11.19
N VAL A 193 -11.95 -2.68 -11.13
CA VAL A 193 -12.29 -1.33 -11.61
C VAL A 193 -12.01 -0.25 -10.57
N ARG A 194 -12.25 -0.51 -9.28
CA ARG A 194 -12.29 0.51 -8.22
C ARG A 194 -11.44 0.21 -7.00
N GLY A 195 -10.76 -0.93 -6.92
CA GLY A 195 -9.95 -1.28 -5.74
C GLY A 195 -8.89 -0.23 -5.41
N HIS A 196 -8.34 0.43 -6.45
CA HIS A 196 -7.40 1.55 -6.31
C HIS A 196 -7.94 2.72 -5.46
N THR A 197 -9.26 2.91 -5.37
CA THR A 197 -9.91 3.98 -4.58
C THR A 197 -9.77 3.80 -3.07
N ILE A 198 -9.60 2.55 -2.61
CA ILE A 198 -9.41 2.20 -1.20
C ILE A 198 -7.98 1.72 -0.90
N ALA A 199 -7.08 1.81 -1.88
CA ALA A 199 -5.71 1.33 -1.73
C ALA A 199 -4.91 2.13 -0.70
N ASN A 200 -4.11 1.44 0.11
CA ASN A 200 -3.23 2.01 1.11
C ASN A 200 -1.95 2.61 0.49
N ILE A 201 -2.13 3.65 -0.32
CA ILE A 201 -1.06 4.31 -1.08
C ILE A 201 -0.52 5.56 -0.41
N ASP A 202 -1.23 6.18 0.53
CA ASP A 202 -0.77 7.42 1.17
C ASP A 202 0.08 7.12 2.42
N PRO A 203 1.39 7.41 2.41
CA PRO A 203 2.25 7.22 3.58
C PRO A 203 1.87 8.11 4.77
N LEU A 204 1.19 9.24 4.56
CA LEU A 204 0.68 10.10 5.65
C LEU A 204 -0.63 9.58 6.26
N GLY A 205 -1.12 8.42 5.82
CA GLY A 205 -2.25 7.71 6.41
C GLY A 205 -3.56 8.48 6.30
N SER A 206 -3.82 9.16 5.19
CA SER A 206 -5.14 9.76 4.95
C SER A 206 -6.20 8.68 4.81
N THR A 207 -7.33 8.87 5.50
CA THR A 207 -8.46 7.95 5.44
C THR A 207 -9.06 7.97 4.04
N ARG A 208 -9.06 6.82 3.37
CA ARG A 208 -9.78 6.63 2.10
C ARG A 208 -11.08 5.90 2.41
N PRO A 209 -12.25 6.51 2.16
CA PRO A 209 -13.52 5.90 2.53
C PRO A 209 -13.75 4.62 1.72
N MET A 210 -14.34 3.62 2.37
CA MET A 210 -14.76 2.39 1.68
C MET A 210 -15.76 2.73 0.55
N HIS A 211 -15.57 2.12 -0.61
CA HIS A 211 -16.49 2.24 -1.74
C HIS A 211 -17.58 1.15 -1.64
N PRO A 212 -18.88 1.48 -1.71
CA PRO A 212 -19.97 0.51 -1.58
C PRO A 212 -19.83 -0.72 -2.49
N ASP A 213 -19.47 -0.53 -3.76
CA ASP A 213 -19.25 -1.65 -4.71
C ASP A 213 -18.16 -2.66 -4.28
N LEU A 214 -17.30 -2.32 -3.32
CA LEU A 214 -16.22 -3.18 -2.83
C LEU A 214 -16.59 -3.94 -1.55
N GLU A 215 -17.76 -3.66 -0.98
CA GLU A 215 -18.32 -4.33 0.19
C GLU A 215 -19.07 -5.59 -0.24
N PRO A 216 -18.71 -6.79 0.26
CA PRO A 216 -19.41 -8.03 -0.07
C PRO A 216 -20.93 -7.94 0.13
N GLU A 217 -21.36 -7.22 1.16
CA GLU A 217 -22.76 -7.06 1.58
C GLU A 217 -23.60 -6.39 0.47
N THR A 218 -23.03 -5.46 -0.30
CA THR A 218 -23.75 -4.81 -1.41
C THR A 218 -24.00 -5.73 -2.60
N HIS A 219 -23.31 -6.88 -2.65
CA HIS A 219 -23.53 -7.95 -3.63
C HIS A 219 -24.36 -9.10 -3.04
N GLY A 220 -24.94 -8.92 -1.86
CA GLY A 220 -25.69 -9.95 -1.14
C GLY A 220 -24.82 -11.08 -0.60
N LEU A 221 -23.52 -10.85 -0.40
CA LEU A 221 -22.59 -11.81 0.22
C LEU A 221 -22.44 -11.45 1.69
N THR A 222 -22.65 -12.43 2.57
CA THR A 222 -22.62 -12.25 4.03
C THR A 222 -21.45 -13.01 4.64
N MET A 223 -21.25 -12.88 5.95
CA MET A 223 -20.26 -13.68 6.68
C MET A 223 -20.44 -15.19 6.51
N TRP A 224 -21.66 -15.66 6.24
CA TRP A 224 -21.99 -17.07 6.04
C TRP A 224 -21.49 -17.63 4.71
N ASP A 225 -21.19 -16.76 3.76
CA ASP A 225 -20.67 -17.14 2.45
C ASP A 225 -19.15 -17.25 2.44
N LEU A 226 -18.45 -16.74 3.46
CA LEU A 226 -16.98 -16.66 3.50
C LEU A 226 -16.27 -18.02 3.35
N ASP A 227 -16.91 -19.09 3.82
CA ASP A 227 -16.40 -20.48 3.73
C ASP A 227 -17.00 -21.28 2.57
N ARG A 228 -17.80 -20.63 1.71
CA ARG A 228 -18.26 -21.25 0.46
C ARG A 228 -17.14 -21.22 -0.56
N ARG A 229 -17.03 -22.29 -1.34
CA ARG A 229 -16.08 -22.37 -2.45
C ARG A 229 -16.65 -21.67 -3.68
N VAL A 230 -15.78 -20.95 -4.38
CA VAL A 230 -16.09 -20.22 -5.61
C VAL A 230 -15.44 -20.96 -6.78
N VAL A 231 -16.25 -21.63 -7.60
CA VAL A 231 -15.79 -22.46 -8.71
C VAL A 231 -15.05 -21.61 -9.74
N ALA A 232 -15.59 -20.42 -10.07
CA ALA A 232 -14.99 -19.50 -11.04
C ALA A 232 -13.60 -18.98 -10.64
N SER A 233 -13.22 -19.11 -9.36
CA SER A 233 -11.92 -18.67 -8.81
C SER A 233 -11.01 -19.85 -8.44
N GLY A 234 -11.11 -20.96 -9.19
CA GLY A 234 -10.28 -22.14 -8.95
C GLY A 234 -10.66 -22.89 -7.67
N ASN A 235 -11.94 -22.83 -7.28
CA ASN A 235 -12.50 -23.53 -6.12
C ASN A 235 -11.94 -23.04 -4.76
N LYS A 236 -11.43 -21.81 -4.70
CA LYS A 236 -11.00 -21.12 -3.47
C LYS A 236 -12.19 -20.77 -2.58
N LEU A 237 -11.96 -20.62 -1.28
CA LEU A 237 -12.97 -20.07 -0.37
C LEU A 237 -13.19 -18.57 -0.68
N LEU A 238 -14.42 -18.08 -0.51
CA LEU A 238 -14.70 -16.65 -0.72
C LEU A 238 -13.78 -15.75 0.13
N ARG A 239 -13.48 -16.13 1.38
CA ARG A 239 -12.52 -15.39 2.22
C ARG A 239 -11.12 -15.28 1.59
N GLU A 240 -10.68 -16.30 0.86
CA GLU A 240 -9.37 -16.31 0.18
C GLU A 240 -9.44 -15.43 -1.07
N VAL A 241 -10.54 -15.49 -1.82
CA VAL A 241 -10.77 -14.60 -2.97
C VAL A 241 -10.76 -13.13 -2.53
N LEU A 242 -11.47 -12.78 -1.45
CA LEU A 242 -11.48 -11.44 -0.89
C LEU A 242 -10.09 -10.98 -0.43
N ALA A 243 -9.32 -11.87 0.21
CA ALA A 243 -7.95 -11.57 0.61
C ALA A 243 -7.06 -11.30 -0.62
N ASP A 244 -7.14 -12.15 -1.65
CA ASP A 244 -6.37 -11.99 -2.89
C ASP A 244 -6.73 -10.68 -3.61
N LEU A 245 -8.01 -10.33 -3.69
CA LEU A 245 -8.47 -9.06 -4.27
C LEU A 245 -7.93 -7.85 -3.49
N ARG A 246 -8.00 -7.89 -2.15
CA ARG A 246 -7.49 -6.81 -1.30
C ARG A 246 -5.98 -6.65 -1.42
N HIS A 247 -5.23 -7.74 -1.42
CA HIS A 247 -3.78 -7.72 -1.62
C HIS A 247 -3.39 -7.18 -3.00
N THR A 248 -4.13 -7.56 -4.04
CA THR A 248 -3.82 -7.16 -5.42
C THR A 248 -4.19 -5.71 -5.70
N TYR A 249 -5.38 -5.26 -5.27
CA TYR A 249 -5.98 -4.01 -5.75
C TYR A 249 -6.07 -2.90 -4.71
N SER A 250 -5.89 -3.19 -3.41
CA SER A 250 -6.08 -2.22 -2.33
C SER A 250 -4.99 -2.22 -1.25
N ALA A 251 -3.84 -2.85 -1.50
CA ALA A 251 -2.68 -2.78 -0.61
C ALA A 251 -1.81 -1.54 -0.95
N SER A 252 -0.49 -1.68 -0.97
CA SER A 252 0.46 -0.62 -1.34
C SER A 252 0.41 -0.20 -2.81
N ILE A 253 -0.34 -0.93 -3.66
CA ILE A 253 -0.50 -0.67 -5.10
C ILE A 253 -1.99 -0.57 -5.42
N GLY A 254 -2.39 0.55 -6.03
CA GLY A 254 -3.71 0.77 -6.62
C GLY A 254 -3.58 0.90 -8.14
N PRO A 255 -3.89 -0.14 -8.94
CA PRO A 255 -3.80 -0.06 -10.39
C PRO A 255 -5.10 0.48 -11.02
N GLU A 256 -4.97 1.35 -12.02
CA GLU A 256 -6.07 1.73 -12.92
C GLU A 256 -5.76 1.29 -14.36
N TYR A 257 -6.56 0.36 -14.87
CA TYR A 257 -6.34 -0.19 -16.22
C TYR A 257 -7.62 -0.67 -16.91
N MET A 258 -8.74 -0.81 -16.18
CA MET A 258 -9.96 -1.40 -16.74
C MET A 258 -10.63 -0.54 -17.83
N TYR A 259 -10.33 0.76 -17.89
CA TYR A 259 -10.75 1.66 -18.98
C TYR A 259 -10.03 1.39 -20.31
N ILE A 260 -8.96 0.60 -20.32
CA ILE A 260 -8.25 0.24 -21.54
C ILE A 260 -9.17 -0.62 -22.42
N PRO A 261 -9.42 -0.23 -23.69
CA PRO A 261 -10.33 -0.97 -24.55
C PRO A 261 -9.72 -2.27 -25.09
N PHE A 262 -8.39 -2.41 -25.06
CA PHE A 262 -7.63 -3.52 -25.62
C PHE A 262 -7.57 -4.72 -24.64
N PRO A 263 -8.22 -5.87 -24.97
CA PRO A 263 -8.29 -7.01 -24.05
C PRO A 263 -6.94 -7.67 -23.77
N ASP A 264 -6.04 -7.71 -24.74
CA ASP A 264 -4.67 -8.22 -24.60
C ASP A 264 -3.88 -7.44 -23.53
N GLN A 265 -3.94 -6.10 -23.56
CA GLN A 265 -3.32 -5.24 -22.55
C GLN A 265 -3.95 -5.45 -21.16
N LYS A 266 -5.28 -5.49 -21.07
CA LYS A 266 -5.97 -5.74 -19.78
C LYS A 266 -5.63 -7.10 -19.20
N ASN A 267 -5.67 -8.15 -20.02
CA ASN A 267 -5.35 -9.51 -19.59
C ASN A 267 -3.88 -9.59 -19.15
N TRP A 268 -2.96 -8.96 -19.90
CA TRP A 268 -1.55 -8.92 -19.55
C TRP A 268 -1.28 -8.30 -18.18
N ILE A 269 -1.95 -7.17 -17.89
CA ILE A 269 -1.86 -6.48 -16.60
C ILE A 269 -2.47 -7.37 -15.49
N ARG A 270 -3.70 -7.85 -15.69
CA ARG A 270 -4.41 -8.72 -14.75
C ARG A 270 -3.57 -9.94 -14.38
N ASP A 271 -3.09 -10.68 -15.38
CA ASP A 271 -2.44 -11.97 -15.17
C ASP A 271 -1.12 -11.84 -14.38
N ARG A 272 -0.37 -10.75 -14.58
CA ARG A 272 0.84 -10.45 -13.80
C ARG A 272 0.53 -10.08 -12.36
N MET A 273 -0.51 -9.28 -12.14
CA MET A 273 -0.87 -8.81 -10.81
C MET A 273 -1.57 -9.90 -9.98
N GLU A 274 -2.62 -10.52 -10.51
CA GLU A 274 -3.46 -11.48 -9.77
C GLU A 274 -2.75 -12.81 -9.49
N SER A 275 -1.87 -13.27 -10.38
CA SER A 275 -1.13 -14.53 -10.17
C SER A 275 -0.19 -14.50 -8.97
N THR A 276 0.30 -13.31 -8.64
CA THR A 276 1.28 -13.08 -7.57
C THR A 276 0.72 -12.25 -6.43
N ARG A 277 -0.50 -11.71 -6.58
CA ARG A 277 -1.11 -10.72 -5.69
C ARG A 277 -0.21 -9.50 -5.50
N ASN A 278 0.44 -9.08 -6.59
CA ASN A 278 1.48 -8.05 -6.62
C ASN A 278 2.68 -8.32 -5.69
N TYR A 279 2.90 -9.58 -5.30
CA TYR A 279 3.97 -10.01 -4.41
C TYR A 279 4.73 -11.20 -5.00
N TRP A 280 5.50 -10.95 -6.06
CA TRP A 280 6.53 -11.91 -6.45
C TRP A 280 7.77 -11.78 -5.56
N PRO A 281 8.41 -12.91 -5.19
CA PRO A 281 9.63 -12.90 -4.40
C PRO A 281 10.73 -12.07 -5.05
N LEU A 282 11.42 -11.27 -4.25
CA LEU A 282 12.62 -10.56 -4.66
C LEU A 282 13.85 -11.29 -4.12
N GLU A 283 14.88 -11.38 -4.95
CA GLU A 283 16.17 -11.95 -4.55
C GLU A 283 16.79 -11.10 -3.42
N PRO A 284 17.54 -11.71 -2.47
CA PRO A 284 18.21 -10.97 -1.40
C PRO A 284 19.09 -9.82 -1.90
N ALA A 285 19.80 -10.03 -3.02
CA ALA A 285 20.62 -9.00 -3.65
C ALA A 285 19.79 -7.80 -4.16
N THR A 286 18.58 -8.05 -4.69
CA THR A 286 17.67 -6.98 -5.10
C THR A 286 17.18 -6.18 -3.91
N ARG A 287 16.86 -6.83 -2.78
CA ARG A 287 16.48 -6.14 -1.54
C ARG A 287 17.62 -5.29 -0.97
N LEU A 288 18.85 -5.80 -1.04
CA LEU A 288 20.03 -5.03 -0.64
C LEU A 288 20.22 -3.80 -1.54
N ARG A 289 20.07 -3.95 -2.86
CA ARG A 289 20.12 -2.82 -3.81
C ARG A 289 19.05 -1.77 -3.52
N ILE A 290 17.81 -2.17 -3.21
CA ILE A 290 16.75 -1.24 -2.77
C ILE A 290 17.23 -0.43 -1.57
N PHE A 291 17.74 -1.11 -0.54
CA PHE A 291 18.24 -0.47 0.68
C PHE A 291 19.42 0.49 0.40
N GLU A 292 20.39 0.07 -0.41
CA GLU A 292 21.52 0.90 -0.83
C GLU A 292 21.05 2.16 -1.57
N LYS A 293 20.09 2.05 -2.49
CA LYS A 293 19.56 3.19 -3.24
C LYS A 293 18.82 4.19 -2.36
N LEU A 294 18.06 3.71 -1.37
CA LEU A 294 17.44 4.58 -0.37
C LEU A 294 18.51 5.31 0.47
N LEU A 295 19.54 4.58 0.90
CA LEU A 295 20.63 5.13 1.69
C LEU A 295 21.43 6.19 0.91
N GLU A 296 21.77 5.91 -0.35
CA GLU A 296 22.43 6.85 -1.27
C GLU A 296 21.58 8.11 -1.46
N ALA A 297 20.26 7.96 -1.65
CA ALA A 297 19.35 9.07 -1.83
C ALA A 297 19.28 9.96 -0.58
N GLU A 298 19.10 9.36 0.59
CA GLU A 298 18.97 10.08 1.85
C GLU A 298 20.29 10.76 2.27
N GLN A 299 21.41 10.03 2.25
CA GLN A 299 22.70 10.56 2.67
C GLN A 299 23.15 11.72 1.79
N PHE A 300 22.86 11.67 0.49
CA PHE A 300 23.17 12.77 -0.43
C PHE A 300 22.43 14.06 -0.02
N GLU A 301 21.13 13.98 0.29
CA GLU A 301 20.36 15.15 0.74
C GLU A 301 20.84 15.66 2.11
N GLN A 302 21.09 14.76 3.07
CA GLN A 302 21.62 15.13 4.39
C GLN A 302 22.99 15.82 4.29
N PHE A 303 23.85 15.33 3.40
CA PHE A 303 25.15 15.94 3.12
C PHE A 303 24.99 17.37 2.58
N LEU A 304 24.14 17.56 1.57
CA LEU A 304 23.89 18.89 1.00
C LEU A 304 23.28 19.84 2.03
N GLN A 305 22.32 19.37 2.83
CA GLN A 305 21.70 20.14 3.91
C GLN A 305 22.72 20.62 4.93
N THR A 306 23.67 19.75 5.30
CA THR A 306 24.69 20.07 6.31
C THR A 306 25.76 21.01 5.76
N ARG A 307 26.18 20.82 4.50
CA ARG A 307 27.31 21.57 3.92
C ARG A 307 26.92 22.91 3.29
N PHE A 308 25.73 23.00 2.69
CA PHE A 308 25.30 24.18 1.94
C PHE A 308 24.03 24.78 2.54
N ILE A 309 24.10 25.16 3.81
CA ILE A 309 22.99 25.77 4.56
C ILE A 309 22.44 26.99 3.81
N GLY A 310 21.13 27.03 3.61
CA GLY A 310 20.43 28.15 2.96
C GLY A 310 20.53 28.19 1.43
N LYS A 311 21.26 27.26 0.79
CA LYS A 311 21.27 27.14 -0.67
C LYS A 311 20.10 26.24 -1.12
N LYS A 312 19.27 26.75 -2.04
CA LYS A 312 18.15 25.99 -2.61
C LYS A 312 18.65 24.79 -3.40
N ARG A 313 18.09 23.60 -3.10
CA ARG A 313 18.43 22.33 -3.74
C ARG A 313 17.20 21.56 -4.23
N PHE A 314 16.01 21.81 -3.66
CA PHE A 314 14.76 21.12 -4.00
C PHE A 314 14.88 19.60 -3.83
N GLY A 315 15.32 19.16 -2.64
CA GLY A 315 15.66 17.76 -2.44
C GLY A 315 14.48 16.80 -2.49
N ILE A 316 14.84 15.52 -2.53
CA ILE A 316 13.87 14.44 -2.70
C ILE A 316 13.25 13.95 -1.38
N GLU A 317 13.63 14.51 -0.22
CA GLU A 317 13.28 13.92 1.08
C GLU A 317 11.77 13.69 1.27
N GLY A 318 11.40 12.47 1.66
CA GLY A 318 10.02 11.96 1.68
C GLY A 318 9.53 11.36 0.36
N GLY A 319 10.39 11.23 -0.65
CA GLY A 319 10.14 10.68 -1.99
C GLY A 319 11.32 9.89 -2.56
N GLU A 320 12.21 9.41 -1.70
CA GLU A 320 13.46 8.70 -2.01
C GLU A 320 13.23 7.45 -2.87
N SER A 321 12.09 6.78 -2.72
CA SER A 321 11.70 5.62 -3.53
C SER A 321 11.60 5.91 -5.03
N ALA A 322 11.53 7.16 -5.46
CA ALA A 322 11.68 7.51 -6.88
C ALA A 322 13.06 7.11 -7.44
N ILE A 323 14.12 7.17 -6.62
CA ILE A 323 15.46 6.69 -7.00
C ILE A 323 15.46 5.16 -7.17
N VAL A 324 14.73 4.44 -6.32
CA VAL A 324 14.54 2.98 -6.45
C VAL A 324 13.84 2.64 -7.76
N ALA A 325 12.78 3.39 -8.13
CA ALA A 325 12.06 3.17 -9.39
C ALA A 325 12.97 3.41 -10.62
N LEU A 326 13.70 4.52 -10.63
CA LEU A 326 14.59 4.87 -11.75
C LEU A 326 15.77 3.90 -11.87
N ASP A 327 16.35 3.46 -10.76
CA ASP A 327 17.40 2.45 -10.75
C ASP A 327 16.87 1.11 -11.30
N GLU A 328 15.69 0.66 -10.87
CA GLU A 328 15.13 -0.58 -11.43
C GLU A 328 14.83 -0.46 -12.93
N ILE A 329 14.30 0.68 -13.39
CA ILE A 329 14.09 0.93 -14.82
C ILE A 329 15.42 0.82 -15.58
N LEU A 330 16.50 1.41 -15.07
CA LEU A 330 17.85 1.31 -15.65
C LEU A 330 18.34 -0.14 -15.71
N GLN A 331 18.23 -0.88 -14.60
CA GLN A 331 18.67 -2.26 -14.51
C GLN A 331 17.92 -3.17 -15.49
N ARG A 332 16.61 -2.91 -15.65
CA ARG A 332 15.74 -3.64 -16.57
C ARG A 332 15.97 -3.25 -18.02
N ALA A 333 16.25 -1.98 -18.28
CA ALA A 333 16.67 -1.47 -19.57
C ALA A 333 17.94 -2.19 -20.08
N GLY A 334 18.95 -2.36 -19.23
CA GLY A 334 20.15 -3.12 -19.57
C GLY A 334 19.84 -4.56 -19.98
N LYS A 335 19.01 -5.27 -19.20
CA LYS A 335 18.58 -6.65 -19.52
C LYS A 335 17.77 -6.73 -20.82
N ALA A 336 16.99 -5.71 -21.15
CA ALA A 336 16.17 -5.65 -22.35
C ALA A 336 16.93 -5.15 -23.60
N GLY A 337 18.24 -4.88 -23.48
CA GLY A 337 19.07 -4.42 -24.59
C GLY A 337 18.82 -2.96 -25.00
N VAL A 338 18.18 -2.17 -24.14
CA VAL A 338 18.05 -0.72 -24.32
C VAL A 338 19.43 -0.08 -24.36
N LYS A 339 19.63 0.86 -25.27
CA LYS A 339 20.90 1.57 -25.48
C LYS A 339 20.90 2.92 -24.80
N GLU A 340 19.75 3.58 -24.75
CA GLU A 340 19.66 4.93 -24.20
C GLU A 340 18.36 5.16 -23.43
N LEU A 341 18.49 5.79 -22.26
CA LEU A 341 17.41 6.38 -21.48
C LEU A 341 17.57 7.90 -21.51
N VAL A 342 16.54 8.60 -22.00
CA VAL A 342 16.52 10.06 -22.06
C VAL A 342 15.45 10.57 -21.12
N MET A 343 15.84 11.40 -20.16
CA MET A 343 14.98 11.87 -19.09
C MET A 343 14.62 13.35 -19.22
N GLY A 344 13.35 13.68 -19.01
CA GLY A 344 12.87 15.02 -18.70
C GLY A 344 12.43 15.08 -17.25
N MET A 345 12.82 16.12 -16.50
CA MET A 345 12.38 16.24 -15.11
C MET A 345 12.33 17.68 -14.62
N ALA A 346 11.45 17.92 -13.65
CA ALA A 346 11.39 19.15 -12.86
C ALA A 346 12.59 19.28 -11.87
N HIS A 347 12.48 20.22 -10.92
CA HIS A 347 13.53 20.48 -9.93
C HIS A 347 13.60 19.44 -8.80
N ARG A 348 12.47 18.79 -8.45
CA ARG A 348 12.37 17.91 -7.27
C ARG A 348 13.30 16.71 -7.39
N GLY A 349 14.27 16.60 -6.49
CA GLY A 349 15.24 15.50 -6.45
C GLY A 349 16.22 15.48 -7.63
N ARG A 350 16.30 16.55 -8.45
CA ARG A 350 17.12 16.53 -9.67
C ARG A 350 18.60 16.29 -9.40
N LEU A 351 19.15 16.92 -8.38
CA LEU A 351 20.55 16.73 -8.01
C LEU A 351 20.83 15.28 -7.61
N ASN A 352 19.86 14.65 -6.93
CA ASN A 352 19.90 13.26 -6.54
C ASN A 352 19.91 12.34 -7.78
N VAL A 353 18.99 12.57 -8.73
CA VAL A 353 18.94 11.83 -10.01
C VAL A 353 20.24 12.01 -10.80
N LEU A 354 20.79 13.23 -10.88
CA LEU A 354 22.05 13.48 -11.59
C LEU A 354 23.20 12.66 -11.01
N VAL A 355 23.32 12.54 -9.69
CA VAL A 355 24.42 11.79 -9.05
C VAL A 355 24.13 10.29 -9.04
N ASN A 356 22.99 9.88 -8.49
CA ASN A 356 22.72 8.50 -8.13
C ASN A 356 22.20 7.66 -9.32
N ILE A 357 21.55 8.29 -10.32
CA ILE A 357 21.04 7.61 -11.52
C ILE A 357 21.93 7.89 -12.74
N VAL A 358 22.13 9.16 -13.10
CA VAL A 358 22.94 9.51 -14.29
C VAL A 358 24.42 9.22 -14.05
N GLY A 359 24.94 9.42 -12.83
CA GLY A 359 26.37 9.24 -12.52
C GLY A 359 27.22 10.48 -12.74
N LYS A 360 26.63 11.68 -12.64
CA LYS A 360 27.39 12.93 -12.60
C LYS A 360 28.37 12.88 -11.42
N PRO A 361 29.68 13.09 -11.63
CA PRO A 361 30.64 13.05 -10.54
C PRO A 361 30.31 14.09 -9.46
N VAL A 362 30.29 13.64 -8.19
CA VAL A 362 29.91 14.50 -7.05
C VAL A 362 30.74 15.78 -7.00
N HIS A 363 32.05 15.71 -7.22
CA HIS A 363 32.93 16.90 -7.19
C HIS A 363 32.52 17.99 -8.19
N GLN A 364 32.00 17.63 -9.37
CA GLN A 364 31.51 18.60 -10.35
C GLN A 364 30.26 19.31 -9.82
N LEU A 365 29.35 18.57 -9.19
CA LEU A 365 28.16 19.14 -8.56
C LEU A 365 28.53 20.05 -7.38
N LEU A 366 29.50 19.67 -6.55
CA LEU A 366 29.98 20.51 -5.44
C LEU A 366 30.61 21.82 -5.94
N ALA A 367 31.39 21.77 -7.02
CA ALA A 367 31.95 22.97 -7.65
C ALA A 367 30.86 23.95 -8.12
N GLU A 368 29.70 23.46 -8.56
CA GLU A 368 28.53 24.27 -8.91
C GLU A 368 27.86 24.93 -7.68
N PHE A 369 27.98 24.33 -6.50
CA PHE A 369 27.50 24.93 -5.25
C PHE A 369 28.43 26.01 -4.71
N GLU A 370 29.75 25.83 -4.88
CA GLU A 370 30.77 26.77 -4.43
C GLU A 370 30.98 27.95 -5.37
N GLU A 371 30.33 27.94 -6.55
CA GLU A 371 30.54 28.95 -7.61
C GLU A 371 32.03 29.08 -7.98
N SER A 372 32.73 27.94 -8.00
CA SER A 372 34.19 27.91 -8.12
C SER A 372 34.67 28.54 -9.45
N PRO A 373 35.94 28.99 -9.52
CA PRO A 373 36.52 29.51 -10.76
C PRO A 373 36.45 28.51 -11.93
N GLU A 374 36.47 27.21 -11.64
CA GLU A 374 36.33 26.12 -12.63
C GLU A 374 34.88 26.00 -13.15
N SER A 375 33.89 26.17 -12.26
CA SER A 375 32.48 26.32 -12.64
C SER A 375 32.25 27.59 -13.49
N ALA A 376 32.93 28.69 -13.15
CA ALA A 376 32.88 29.93 -13.93
C ALA A 376 33.59 29.82 -15.29
N ALA A 377 34.69 29.08 -15.38
CA ALA A 377 35.44 28.86 -16.62
C ALA A 377 34.70 27.93 -17.61
N ASN A 378 33.88 27.00 -17.11
CA ASN A 378 33.04 26.12 -17.93
C ASN A 378 31.68 26.74 -18.33
N LYS A 379 31.39 27.99 -17.93
CA LYS A 379 30.20 28.72 -18.40
C LYS A 379 30.46 29.29 -19.79
N PHE A 380 29.98 28.59 -20.81
CA PHE A 380 29.78 29.19 -22.14
C PHE A 380 28.40 29.87 -22.18
N GLY A 381 28.36 31.19 -22.38
CA GLY A 381 27.12 31.98 -22.39
C GLY A 381 26.70 32.52 -21.02
N THR A 382 25.43 32.88 -20.85
CA THR A 382 24.91 33.48 -19.59
C THR A 382 24.79 32.47 -18.45
N GLY A 383 24.85 31.17 -18.75
CA GLY A 383 24.62 30.08 -17.80
C GLY A 383 23.17 29.95 -17.33
N ASP A 384 22.91 28.97 -16.47
CA ASP A 384 21.63 28.77 -15.78
C ASP A 384 21.89 28.17 -14.38
N VAL A 385 20.85 28.06 -13.54
CA VAL A 385 20.93 27.45 -12.22
C VAL A 385 21.20 25.94 -12.29
N LYS A 386 21.94 25.40 -11.32
CA LYS A 386 22.39 23.98 -11.27
C LYS A 386 21.28 22.95 -11.50
N TYR A 387 20.06 23.22 -11.05
CA TYR A 387 18.91 22.33 -11.22
C TYR A 387 18.17 22.51 -12.58
N HIS A 388 18.75 23.23 -13.54
CA HIS A 388 18.32 23.26 -14.95
C HIS A 388 19.34 22.58 -15.88
N LEU A 389 20.55 22.26 -15.37
CA LEU A 389 21.61 21.68 -16.18
C LEU A 389 21.33 20.22 -16.51
N GLY A 390 21.59 19.84 -17.76
CA GLY A 390 21.56 18.45 -18.20
C GLY A 390 22.85 17.71 -17.86
N ALA A 391 22.82 16.38 -18.00
CA ALA A 391 24.00 15.53 -17.91
C ALA A 391 23.78 14.29 -18.77
N SER A 392 24.87 13.66 -19.21
CA SER A 392 24.85 12.39 -19.92
C SER A 392 26.06 11.55 -19.50
N ALA A 393 25.84 10.27 -19.23
CA ALA A 393 26.89 9.33 -18.92
C ALA A 393 26.47 7.89 -19.27
N VAL A 394 27.46 7.01 -19.42
CA VAL A 394 27.24 5.58 -19.61
C VAL A 394 27.20 4.91 -18.25
N ARG A 395 26.12 4.16 -17.99
CA ARG A 395 25.93 3.36 -16.78
C ARG A 395 26.08 1.89 -17.10
N GLU A 396 26.84 1.17 -16.29
CA GLU A 396 26.87 -0.29 -16.29
C GLU A 396 25.79 -0.81 -15.34
N THR A 397 24.96 -1.73 -15.84
CA THR A 397 23.92 -2.41 -15.06
C THR A 397 24.50 -3.65 -14.38
N ASP A 398 23.78 -4.22 -13.40
CA ASP A 398 24.15 -5.47 -12.69
C ASP A 398 24.30 -6.65 -13.67
N SER A 399 23.69 -6.55 -14.86
CA SER A 399 23.82 -7.54 -15.94
C SER A 399 25.07 -7.39 -16.81
N GLY A 400 25.93 -6.40 -16.53
CA GLY A 400 27.12 -6.05 -17.32
C GLY A 400 26.80 -5.26 -18.60
N ASN A 401 25.52 -4.97 -18.86
CA ASN A 401 25.12 -4.18 -20.03
C ASN A 401 25.31 -2.69 -19.78
N GLN A 402 25.82 -1.99 -20.77
CA GLN A 402 25.97 -0.54 -20.76
C GLN A 402 24.75 0.16 -21.35
N VAL A 403 24.24 1.16 -20.64
CA VAL A 403 23.11 2.00 -21.05
C VAL A 403 23.53 3.46 -20.92
N THR A 404 23.38 4.25 -21.98
CA THR A 404 23.56 5.70 -21.90
C THR A 404 22.36 6.30 -21.18
N VAL A 405 22.59 7.08 -20.13
CA VAL A 405 21.54 7.75 -19.37
C VAL A 405 21.76 9.25 -19.47
N SER A 406 20.73 9.98 -19.84
CA SER A 406 20.79 11.44 -19.95
C SER A 406 19.59 12.13 -19.33
N VAL A 407 19.79 13.36 -18.86
CA VAL A 407 18.73 14.28 -18.44
C VAL A 407 18.84 15.54 -19.28
N ALA A 408 17.73 15.95 -19.92
CA ALA A 408 17.69 17.15 -20.74
C ALA A 408 17.82 18.43 -19.89
N PHE A 409 18.35 19.49 -20.50
CA PHE A 409 18.24 20.83 -19.95
C PHE A 409 16.77 21.28 -19.96
N ASN A 410 16.34 22.02 -18.94
CA ASN A 410 14.99 22.57 -18.88
C ASN A 410 14.93 23.91 -18.14
N PRO A 411 14.01 24.81 -18.52
CA PRO A 411 13.75 26.03 -17.75
C PRO A 411 12.92 25.71 -16.49
N SER A 412 12.65 26.74 -15.67
CA SER A 412 11.72 26.65 -14.54
C SER A 412 10.25 26.41 -14.93
N HIS A 413 9.89 26.60 -16.20
CA HIS A 413 8.53 26.34 -16.70
C HIS A 413 8.28 24.83 -16.66
N LEU A 414 7.57 24.38 -15.63
CA LEU A 414 7.29 22.97 -15.40
C LEU A 414 6.59 22.35 -16.63
N GLU A 415 6.89 21.08 -16.90
CA GLU A 415 6.37 20.27 -18.02
C GLU A 415 6.76 20.77 -19.44
N ALA A 416 7.35 21.97 -19.59
CA ALA A 416 7.76 22.48 -20.90
C ALA A 416 8.88 21.64 -21.57
N VAL A 417 9.59 20.82 -20.79
CA VAL A 417 10.64 19.91 -21.29
C VAL A 417 10.06 18.63 -21.90
N ASP A 418 8.83 18.27 -21.58
CA ASP A 418 8.20 17.02 -21.99
C ASP A 418 8.25 16.80 -23.52
N PRO A 419 7.71 17.70 -24.35
CA PRO A 419 7.76 17.52 -25.81
C PRO A 419 9.18 17.64 -26.37
N VAL A 420 10.09 18.32 -25.66
CA VAL A 420 11.50 18.44 -26.06
C VAL A 420 12.21 17.10 -25.95
N VAL A 421 11.99 16.37 -24.85
CA VAL A 421 12.54 15.03 -24.64
C VAL A 421 11.97 14.03 -25.64
N GLU A 422 10.67 14.08 -25.92
CA GLU A 422 10.07 13.26 -26.99
C GLU A 422 10.73 13.52 -28.34
N GLY A 423 11.00 14.79 -28.66
CA GLY A 423 11.75 15.17 -29.86
C GLY A 423 13.19 14.62 -29.89
N ILE A 424 13.92 14.72 -28.78
CA ILE A 424 15.30 14.20 -28.64
C ILE A 424 15.31 12.67 -28.83
N VAL A 425 14.41 11.96 -28.16
CA VAL A 425 14.29 10.51 -28.30
C VAL A 425 13.95 10.14 -29.73
N ARG A 426 12.99 10.84 -30.33
CA ARG A 426 12.56 10.54 -31.70
C ARG A 426 13.71 10.67 -32.70
N ILE A 427 14.51 11.73 -32.62
CA ILE A 427 15.66 11.89 -33.52
C ILE A 427 16.75 10.83 -33.28
N HIS A 428 16.95 10.40 -32.03
CA HIS A 428 17.90 9.31 -31.73
C HIS A 428 17.40 7.96 -32.28
N GLN A 429 16.10 7.66 -32.16
CA GLN A 429 15.49 6.48 -32.76
C GLN A 429 15.65 6.48 -34.29
N ASP A 430 15.34 7.60 -34.95
CA ASP A 430 15.45 7.73 -36.40
C ASP A 430 16.91 7.57 -36.88
N ARG A 431 17.89 8.13 -36.14
CA ARG A 431 19.32 8.02 -36.47
C ARG A 431 19.90 6.63 -36.26
N THR A 432 19.41 5.90 -35.27
CA THR A 432 19.88 4.55 -34.95
C THR A 432 19.11 3.45 -35.70
N GLY A 433 18.07 3.82 -36.44
CA GLY A 433 17.20 2.86 -37.13
C GLY A 433 16.26 2.08 -36.21
N ASP A 434 16.01 2.58 -34.99
CA ASP A 434 15.13 1.98 -33.98
C ASP A 434 13.63 2.14 -34.35
N THR A 435 13.23 1.50 -35.44
CA THR A 435 11.86 1.55 -35.98
C THR A 435 10.83 0.86 -35.07
N GLU A 436 11.28 -0.15 -34.32
CA GLU A 436 10.50 -0.86 -33.29
C GLU A 436 10.43 -0.07 -31.97
N ARG A 437 11.26 0.98 -31.81
CA ARG A 437 11.29 1.92 -30.68
C ARG A 437 11.58 1.23 -29.34
N THR A 438 12.51 0.28 -29.36
CA THR A 438 12.81 -0.60 -28.22
C THR A 438 14.12 -0.24 -27.51
N THR A 439 14.94 0.61 -28.13
CA THR A 439 16.35 0.82 -27.73
C THR A 439 16.66 2.22 -27.23
N VAL A 440 15.86 3.22 -27.59
CA VAL A 440 15.91 4.57 -26.99
C VAL A 440 14.58 4.82 -26.30
N VAL A 441 14.60 5.01 -24.97
CA VAL A 441 13.40 5.08 -24.14
C VAL A 441 13.28 6.45 -23.45
N PRO A 442 12.15 7.16 -23.62
CA PRO A 442 11.86 8.37 -22.87
C PRO A 442 11.36 8.03 -21.46
N ILE A 443 11.83 8.81 -20.48
CA ILE A 443 11.29 8.84 -19.12
C ILE A 443 10.97 10.29 -18.79
N LEU A 444 9.75 10.58 -18.36
CA LEU A 444 9.35 11.93 -17.94
C LEU A 444 8.98 11.92 -16.45
N ILE A 445 9.55 12.84 -15.69
CA ILE A 445 9.40 12.92 -14.23
C ILE A 445 8.70 14.24 -13.87
N HIS A 446 7.54 14.11 -13.24
CA HIS A 446 6.60 15.20 -13.03
C HIS A 446 6.34 15.46 -11.54
N GLY A 447 5.85 16.65 -11.22
CA GLY A 447 5.20 16.93 -9.92
C GLY A 447 3.68 16.80 -10.06
N ASP A 448 2.98 16.40 -8.99
CA ASP A 448 1.53 16.15 -9.03
C ASP A 448 0.69 17.34 -9.49
N ALA A 449 0.96 18.54 -8.95
CA ALA A 449 0.21 19.74 -9.33
C ALA A 449 0.48 20.18 -10.77
N ALA A 450 1.72 20.02 -11.25
CA ALA A 450 2.11 20.45 -12.59
C ALA A 450 1.62 19.48 -13.66
N PHE A 451 1.71 18.16 -13.40
CA PHE A 451 1.19 17.11 -14.29
C PHE A 451 -0.31 17.27 -14.56
N ALA A 452 -1.07 17.64 -13.53
CA ALA A 452 -2.52 17.85 -13.64
C ALA A 452 -2.88 19.21 -14.28
N GLY A 453 -2.05 20.24 -14.09
CA GLY A 453 -2.41 21.63 -14.38
C GLY A 453 -1.83 22.22 -15.67
N GLN A 454 -0.73 21.69 -16.21
CA GLN A 454 -0.09 22.25 -17.40
C GLN A 454 -0.62 21.60 -18.68
N GLY A 455 -1.21 22.40 -19.58
CA GLY A 455 -1.80 21.90 -20.83
C GLY A 455 -0.82 21.18 -21.76
N VAL A 456 0.47 21.54 -21.70
CA VAL A 456 1.53 20.89 -22.49
C VAL A 456 1.69 19.40 -22.19
N VAL A 457 1.29 18.94 -21.00
CA VAL A 457 1.27 17.52 -20.64
C VAL A 457 0.29 16.78 -21.54
N MET A 458 -0.95 17.28 -21.66
CA MET A 458 -1.95 16.68 -22.55
C MET A 458 -1.53 16.80 -24.02
N GLU A 459 -1.01 17.95 -24.44
CA GLU A 459 -0.50 18.11 -25.81
C GLU A 459 0.55 17.04 -26.13
N THR A 460 1.48 16.77 -25.20
CA THR A 460 2.54 15.76 -25.36
C THR A 460 1.99 14.34 -25.33
N LEU A 461 1.12 14.00 -24.37
CA LEU A 461 0.48 12.68 -24.30
C LEU A 461 -0.26 12.35 -25.61
N ASN A 462 -0.95 13.32 -26.21
CA ASN A 462 -1.64 13.15 -27.48
C ASN A 462 -0.69 12.79 -28.65
N LEU A 463 0.60 13.12 -28.56
CA LEU A 463 1.61 12.77 -29.57
C LEU A 463 2.08 11.31 -29.48
N SER A 464 1.87 10.63 -28.34
CA SER A 464 2.45 9.32 -27.99
C SER A 464 2.29 8.24 -29.06
N GLN A 465 1.22 8.28 -29.86
CA GLN A 465 0.89 7.28 -30.87
C GLN A 465 0.81 7.82 -32.30
N LEU A 466 1.08 9.12 -32.50
CA LEU A 466 1.05 9.73 -33.81
C LEU A 466 2.32 9.38 -34.59
N ARG A 467 2.22 8.87 -35.82
CA ARG A 467 3.37 8.42 -36.63
C ARG A 467 4.53 9.42 -36.67
N GLY A 468 4.24 10.73 -36.76
CA GLY A 468 5.26 11.78 -36.82
C GLY A 468 6.03 12.00 -35.51
N TYR A 469 5.48 11.58 -34.37
CA TYR A 469 5.98 11.95 -33.04
C TYR A 469 6.24 10.74 -32.12
N ALA A 470 5.52 9.64 -32.30
CA ALA A 470 5.58 8.46 -31.45
C ALA A 470 7.01 7.97 -31.20
N THR A 471 7.32 7.73 -29.93
CA THR A 471 8.59 7.25 -29.38
C THR A 471 8.49 5.85 -28.76
N GLY A 472 7.36 5.18 -28.98
CA GLY A 472 7.17 3.78 -28.59
C GLY A 472 6.81 3.61 -27.13
N GLY A 473 6.11 4.60 -26.57
CA GLY A 473 5.67 4.62 -25.18
C GLY A 473 6.68 5.31 -24.27
N THR A 474 6.18 6.25 -23.48
CA THR A 474 6.93 6.97 -22.44
C THR A 474 6.63 6.40 -21.05
N ILE A 475 7.66 6.26 -20.22
CA ILE A 475 7.48 5.91 -18.81
C ILE A 475 7.38 7.21 -18.01
N HIS A 476 6.19 7.52 -17.52
CA HIS A 476 5.94 8.71 -16.71
C HIS A 476 6.06 8.37 -15.22
N LEU A 477 6.82 9.17 -14.47
CA LEU A 477 7.00 9.06 -13.04
C LEU A 477 6.50 10.34 -12.36
N VAL A 478 5.40 10.26 -11.63
CA VAL A 478 4.89 11.40 -10.86
C VAL A 478 5.39 11.29 -9.42
N ILE A 479 6.19 12.25 -8.98
CA ILE A 479 6.61 12.38 -7.58
C ILE A 479 5.50 13.14 -6.83
N ASN A 480 4.45 12.41 -6.48
CA ASN A 480 3.23 12.94 -5.90
C ASN A 480 3.38 13.11 -4.39
N ASN A 481 3.99 14.23 -4.02
CA ASN A 481 4.18 14.62 -2.63
C ASN A 481 2.94 15.29 -2.01
N GLN A 482 1.80 15.25 -2.72
CA GLN A 482 0.49 15.73 -2.31
C GLN A 482 0.42 17.24 -2.06
N LEU A 483 1.35 18.03 -2.63
CA LEU A 483 1.42 19.48 -2.37
C LEU A 483 2.13 20.25 -3.49
N GLY A 484 1.42 21.19 -4.12
CA GLY A 484 1.98 22.12 -5.09
C GLY A 484 2.39 23.44 -4.43
N PHE A 485 3.65 23.60 -4.04
CA PHE A 485 4.12 24.74 -3.22
C PHE A 485 3.33 24.84 -1.90
N THR A 486 2.25 25.63 -1.85
CA THR A 486 1.31 25.83 -0.72
C THR A 486 -0.11 25.39 -1.07
N THR A 487 -0.35 24.90 -2.28
CA THR A 487 -1.67 24.59 -2.83
C THR A 487 -1.98 23.12 -2.64
N MET A 488 -3.12 22.82 -2.02
CA MET A 488 -3.55 21.45 -1.72
C MET A 488 -4.10 20.75 -2.98
N PRO A 489 -4.13 19.40 -3.01
CA PRO A 489 -4.67 18.62 -4.11
C PRO A 489 -6.07 19.02 -4.60
N ASN A 490 -6.97 19.37 -3.68
CA ASN A 490 -8.34 19.79 -3.98
C ASN A 490 -8.44 21.20 -4.59
N GLU A 491 -7.33 21.95 -4.61
CA GLU A 491 -7.21 23.27 -5.22
C GLU A 491 -6.40 23.22 -6.53
N SER A 492 -5.62 22.16 -6.76
CA SER A 492 -4.77 22.01 -7.95
C SER A 492 -5.42 21.22 -9.09
N ARG A 493 -6.46 20.43 -8.81
CA ARG A 493 -7.16 19.61 -9.82
C ARG A 493 -8.62 19.36 -9.48
N SER A 494 -9.38 18.94 -10.48
CA SER A 494 -10.79 18.51 -10.34
C SER A 494 -10.98 16.99 -10.37
N GLY A 495 -9.97 16.24 -10.82
CA GLY A 495 -9.96 14.77 -10.82
C GLY A 495 -9.56 14.19 -9.46
N ALA A 496 -9.77 12.89 -9.27
CA ALA A 496 -9.37 12.19 -8.05
C ALA A 496 -7.84 12.12 -7.95
N TYR A 497 -7.17 11.84 -9.07
CA TYR A 497 -5.73 11.67 -9.15
C TYR A 497 -5.10 12.75 -10.01
N ALA A 498 -3.84 13.11 -9.69
CA ALA A 498 -3.05 13.99 -10.55
C ALA A 498 -2.85 13.38 -11.95
N THR A 499 -2.90 12.05 -12.03
CA THR A 499 -2.65 11.26 -13.24
C THR A 499 -3.89 10.99 -14.09
N ASP A 500 -5.06 11.51 -13.73
CA ASP A 500 -6.31 11.30 -14.49
C ASP A 500 -6.18 11.75 -15.97
N ILE A 501 -5.30 12.70 -16.27
CA ILE A 501 -5.04 13.16 -17.64
C ILE A 501 -4.49 12.04 -18.56
N ALA A 502 -3.77 11.06 -18.01
CA ALA A 502 -3.23 9.93 -18.77
C ALA A 502 -4.32 8.99 -19.32
N LYS A 503 -5.52 9.03 -18.75
CA LYS A 503 -6.68 8.28 -19.24
C LYS A 503 -7.12 8.74 -20.63
N ALA A 504 -6.80 9.97 -21.02
CA ALA A 504 -7.10 10.51 -22.35
C ALA A 504 -6.45 9.67 -23.47
N ILE A 505 -5.30 9.05 -23.20
CA ILE A 505 -4.59 8.17 -24.15
C ILE A 505 -4.67 6.69 -23.75
N VAL A 506 -5.57 6.36 -22.82
CA VAL A 506 -5.77 5.02 -22.26
C VAL A 506 -4.48 4.36 -21.74
N ALA A 507 -3.55 5.15 -21.19
CA ALA A 507 -2.34 4.62 -20.54
C ALA A 507 -2.70 3.98 -19.19
N PRO A 508 -2.17 2.81 -18.81
CA PRO A 508 -2.35 2.28 -17.46
C PRO A 508 -1.64 3.16 -16.44
N VAL A 509 -2.24 3.27 -15.26
CA VAL A 509 -1.70 4.02 -14.11
C VAL A 509 -1.52 3.06 -12.94
N TRP A 510 -0.37 3.11 -12.29
CA TRP A 510 -0.13 2.45 -11.01
C TRP A 510 0.14 3.50 -9.93
N HIS A 511 -0.79 3.64 -8.98
CA HIS A 511 -0.54 4.41 -7.77
C HIS A 511 0.15 3.52 -6.75
N VAL A 512 1.26 3.98 -6.18
CA VAL A 512 2.07 3.17 -5.28
C VAL A 512 2.51 3.96 -4.06
N ASN A 513 2.49 3.31 -2.90
CA ASN A 513 2.94 3.90 -1.65
C ASN A 513 4.45 4.13 -1.68
N GLY A 514 4.88 5.39 -1.54
CA GLY A 514 6.28 5.78 -1.51
C GLY A 514 7.08 5.20 -0.35
N ASP A 515 6.43 4.82 0.76
CA ASP A 515 7.08 4.18 1.92
C ASP A 515 7.19 2.64 1.76
N ASP A 516 6.67 2.07 0.66
CA ASP A 516 6.86 0.66 0.29
C ASP A 516 7.80 0.55 -0.93
N PRO A 517 9.13 0.61 -0.73
CA PRO A 517 10.09 0.64 -1.83
C PRO A 517 10.13 -0.69 -2.61
N GLU A 518 9.74 -1.81 -2.01
CA GLU A 518 9.60 -3.06 -2.77
C GLU A 518 8.39 -3.00 -3.72
N ALA A 519 7.26 -2.42 -3.30
CA ALA A 519 6.11 -2.20 -4.18
C ALA A 519 6.46 -1.22 -5.30
N VAL A 520 7.18 -0.13 -5.01
CA VAL A 520 7.67 0.82 -6.02
C VAL A 520 8.55 0.12 -7.05
N LEU A 521 9.50 -0.72 -6.61
CA LEU A 521 10.34 -1.52 -7.51
C LEU A 521 9.49 -2.45 -8.40
N ARG A 522 8.49 -3.14 -7.84
CA ARG A 522 7.59 -4.03 -8.60
C ARG A 522 6.75 -3.28 -9.63
N VAL A 523 6.27 -2.08 -9.31
CA VAL A 523 5.56 -1.22 -10.26
C VAL A 523 6.49 -0.70 -11.36
N ALA A 524 7.71 -0.31 -11.03
CA ALA A 524 8.74 0.08 -12.00
C ALA A 524 9.03 -1.06 -13.00
N GLN A 525 9.07 -2.31 -12.51
CA GLN A 525 9.10 -3.49 -13.36
C GLN A 525 7.88 -3.52 -14.27
N LEU A 526 6.66 -3.63 -13.72
CA LEU A 526 5.43 -3.73 -14.53
C LEU A 526 5.33 -2.66 -15.62
N ALA A 527 5.66 -1.41 -15.29
CA ALA A 527 5.62 -0.29 -16.21
C ALA A 527 6.61 -0.44 -17.36
N PHE A 528 7.88 -0.75 -17.05
CA PHE A 528 8.89 -0.96 -18.08
C PHE A 528 8.51 -2.10 -19.03
N ASP A 529 8.03 -3.23 -18.48
CA ASP A 529 7.61 -4.37 -19.30
C ASP A 529 6.38 -4.05 -20.16
N PHE A 530 5.40 -3.32 -19.62
CA PHE A 530 4.21 -2.92 -20.37
C PHE A 530 4.60 -2.05 -21.56
N ARG A 531 5.46 -1.05 -21.33
CA ARG A 531 6.01 -0.19 -22.39
C ARG A 531 6.73 -1.00 -23.44
N GLN A 532 7.60 -1.93 -23.02
CA GLN A 532 8.34 -2.80 -23.95
C GLN A 532 7.41 -3.72 -24.75
N GLN A 533 6.35 -4.23 -24.15
CA GLN A 533 5.42 -5.14 -24.80
C GLN A 533 4.49 -4.43 -25.80
N PHE A 534 3.96 -3.26 -25.44
CA PHE A 534 2.84 -2.64 -26.16
C PHE A 534 3.19 -1.33 -26.86
N ARG A 535 4.39 -0.77 -26.63
CA ARG A 535 4.83 0.52 -27.20
C ARG A 535 3.86 1.66 -26.87
N ARG A 536 3.38 1.66 -25.63
CA ARG A 536 2.37 2.59 -25.09
C ARG A 536 2.91 3.23 -23.83
N ASP A 537 2.47 4.46 -23.60
CA ASP A 537 2.79 5.20 -22.39
C ASP A 537 2.24 4.48 -21.16
N VAL A 538 2.91 4.70 -20.04
CA VAL A 538 2.56 4.17 -18.73
C VAL A 538 2.87 5.20 -17.67
N VAL A 539 2.03 5.29 -16.64
CA VAL A 539 2.24 6.21 -15.53
C VAL A 539 2.41 5.49 -14.20
N ILE A 540 3.46 5.86 -13.48
CA ILE A 540 3.73 5.48 -12.10
C ILE A 540 3.48 6.71 -11.23
N ASP A 541 2.46 6.65 -10.37
CA ASP A 541 2.15 7.69 -9.38
C ASP A 541 2.72 7.26 -8.03
N ILE A 542 3.92 7.75 -7.70
CA ILE A 542 4.55 7.50 -6.39
C ILE A 542 3.97 8.49 -5.39
N VAL A 543 3.01 8.03 -4.60
CA VAL A 543 2.38 8.83 -3.56
C VAL A 543 3.31 8.89 -2.36
N CYS A 544 3.82 10.08 -2.09
CA CYS A 544 4.88 10.34 -1.13
C CYS A 544 4.57 11.62 -0.34
N TYR A 545 5.56 12.22 0.31
CA TYR A 545 5.42 13.52 0.94
C TYR A 545 6.66 14.41 0.69
N ARG A 546 6.62 15.64 1.21
CA ARG A 546 7.77 16.57 1.18
C ARG A 546 8.21 16.86 2.60
N ARG A 547 9.40 16.40 2.98
CA ARG A 547 9.92 16.58 4.34
C ARG A 547 10.06 18.05 4.74
N ASN A 548 10.58 18.87 3.82
CA ASN A 548 10.85 20.30 4.03
C ASN A 548 9.78 21.18 3.36
N GLY A 549 9.93 22.51 3.46
CA GLY A 549 9.16 23.47 2.65
C GLY A 549 9.36 23.29 1.14
N HIS A 550 8.74 24.15 0.31
CA HIS A 550 8.89 24.04 -1.15
C HIS A 550 10.34 24.24 -1.58
N ASN A 551 11.04 25.17 -0.95
CA ASN A 551 12.48 25.18 -0.86
C ASN A 551 12.92 25.09 0.62
N GLU A 552 14.21 24.88 0.84
CA GLU A 552 14.77 24.61 2.18
C GLU A 552 14.69 25.80 3.15
N GLY A 553 14.35 27.01 2.66
CA GLY A 553 14.13 28.20 3.48
C GLY A 553 12.67 28.53 3.74
N ASP A 554 11.72 27.81 3.14
CA ASP A 554 10.29 28.05 3.33
C ASP A 554 9.77 27.30 4.56
N ASP A 555 8.92 27.95 5.37
CA ASP A 555 8.17 27.30 6.44
C ASP A 555 6.77 26.91 5.95
N PRO A 556 6.49 25.61 5.75
CA PRO A 556 5.22 25.14 5.22
C PRO A 556 4.11 25.06 6.28
N THR A 557 4.43 25.24 7.56
CA THR A 557 3.44 25.16 8.65
C THR A 557 2.47 26.34 8.65
N TYR A 558 2.82 27.45 7.99
CA TYR A 558 1.93 28.59 7.81
C TYR A 558 0.68 28.27 7.01
N THR A 559 0.77 27.35 6.06
CA THR A 559 -0.34 27.00 5.16
C THR A 559 -0.81 25.55 5.33
N GLN A 560 0.07 24.62 5.72
CA GLN A 560 -0.24 23.19 5.88
C GLN A 560 0.14 22.62 7.26
N PRO A 561 -0.34 23.18 8.39
CA PRO A 561 0.10 22.77 9.72
C PRO A 561 -0.23 21.31 10.06
N LEU A 562 -1.44 20.83 9.71
CA LEU A 562 -1.88 19.46 10.02
C LEU A 562 -1.11 18.40 9.23
N MET A 563 -0.83 18.67 7.95
CA MET A 563 -0.03 17.77 7.12
C MET A 563 1.40 17.69 7.66
N TYR A 564 2.02 18.84 7.99
CA TYR A 564 3.40 18.85 8.48
C TYR A 564 3.55 18.32 9.90
N GLN A 565 2.48 18.31 10.72
CA GLN A 565 2.45 17.55 11.96
C GLN A 565 2.60 16.04 11.72
N LYS A 566 1.93 15.50 10.70
CA LYS A 566 2.08 14.09 10.29
C LYS A 566 3.46 13.82 9.68
N VAL A 567 3.93 14.69 8.78
CA VAL A 567 5.27 14.57 8.18
C VAL A 567 6.37 14.57 9.25
N LYS A 568 6.24 15.39 10.30
CA LYS A 568 7.20 15.40 11.41
C LYS A 568 7.18 14.13 12.26
N ALA A 569 6.05 13.41 12.28
CA ALA A 569 5.91 12.13 12.97
C ALA A 569 6.41 10.93 12.14
N GLN A 570 6.68 11.12 10.84
CA GLN A 570 7.29 10.09 10.01
C GLN A 570 8.75 9.88 10.41
N PRO A 571 9.24 8.62 10.46
CA PRO A 571 10.58 8.27 10.89
C PRO A 571 11.68 8.91 10.04
#